data_AF-A0A1J3EL09-F1
#
_entry.id   AF-A0A1J3EL09-F1
#
_cell.length_a   1.000
_cell.length_b   1.000
_cell.length_c   1.000
_cell.angle_alpha   90.00
_cell.angle_beta   90.00
_cell.angle_gamma   90.00
#
_symmetry.space_group_name_H-M   'P 1'
#
loop_
_entity.id
_entity.type
_entity.pdbx_description
1 polymer ?
#
loop_
_entity_poly.entity_id
_entity_poly.type
_entity_poly.pdbx_seq_one_letter_code
_entity_poly.pdbx_strand_id
1 'polypeptide(L)'
;LKLLVRIGRFDRATEMWEGMSERKFYPTVATYTVMIHGLVRKKGKLEEACRYFEMMIDDGIPPYSTTVEMLRNRLVGWGQMDVVDVLSGKMERSSSCLVREMAVEMRGKRRRVGRRSEDSEDDDDIELERVIA
;
A
#
# COMPACT_ATOMS: atom_id res chain seq x y z
N LEU A 1 -6.34 9.38 10.98
CA LEU A 1 -5.78 8.68 9.80
C LEU A 1 -6.77 7.71 9.14
N LYS A 2 -7.13 6.59 9.80
CA LYS A 2 -8.04 5.56 9.23
C LYS A 2 -9.33 6.12 8.61
N LEU A 3 -9.97 7.08 9.28
CA LEU A 3 -11.17 7.74 8.74
C LEU A 3 -10.88 8.47 7.43
N LEU A 4 -9.81 9.29 7.37
CA LEU A 4 -9.44 10.09 6.19
C LEU A 4 -9.19 9.20 4.96
N VAL A 5 -8.46 8.09 5.15
CA VAL A 5 -8.22 7.12 4.10
C VAL A 5 -9.52 6.46 3.63
N ARG A 6 -10.40 6.08 4.56
CA ARG A 6 -11.69 5.44 4.24
C ARG A 6 -12.61 6.34 3.42
N ILE A 7 -12.59 7.65 3.66
CA ILE A 7 -13.42 8.64 2.92
C ILE A 7 -12.66 9.25 1.71
N GLY A 8 -11.55 8.64 1.28
CA GLY A 8 -10.81 9.07 0.09
C GLY A 8 -10.01 10.38 0.23
N ARG A 9 -9.93 10.98 1.43
CA ARG A 9 -9.17 12.21 1.67
C ARG A 9 -7.67 11.93 1.89
N PHE A 10 -7.02 11.39 0.85
CA PHE A 10 -5.62 10.98 0.89
C PHE A 10 -4.66 12.16 1.09
N ASP A 11 -4.97 13.34 0.56
CA ASP A 11 -4.13 14.54 0.75
C ASP A 11 -4.01 14.91 2.23
N ARG A 12 -5.14 14.90 2.95
CA ARG A 12 -5.17 15.13 4.40
C ARG A 12 -4.58 13.97 5.20
N ALA A 13 -4.70 12.75 4.70
CA ALA A 13 -4.06 11.60 5.32
C ALA A 13 -2.52 11.72 5.24
N THR A 14 -2.00 12.23 4.12
CA THR A 14 -0.58 12.48 3.86
C THR A 14 -0.07 13.64 4.72
N GLU A 15 -0.79 14.77 4.75
CA GLU A 15 -0.50 15.89 5.66
C GLU A 15 -0.44 15.42 7.13
N MET A 16 -1.40 14.59 7.55
CA MET A 16 -1.40 14.02 8.89
C MET A 16 -0.20 13.09 9.13
N TRP A 17 0.23 12.34 8.12
CA TRP A 17 1.41 11.47 8.18
C TRP A 17 2.69 12.27 8.38
N GLU A 18 2.88 13.30 7.56
CA GLU A 18 4.08 14.17 7.58
C GLU A 18 4.22 14.89 8.93
N GLY A 19 3.10 15.34 9.52
CA GLY A 19 3.08 15.98 10.83
C GLY A 19 3.14 15.05 12.05
N MET A 20 3.27 13.72 11.87
CA MET A 20 3.25 12.78 13.02
C MET A 20 4.45 12.97 13.95
N SER A 21 5.65 13.13 13.40
CA SER A 21 6.90 13.25 14.16
C SER A 21 6.91 14.51 15.04
N GLU A 22 6.48 15.64 14.49
CA GLU A 22 6.34 16.92 15.21
C GLU A 22 5.40 16.80 16.42
N ARG A 23 4.37 15.95 16.28
CA ARG A 23 3.39 15.66 17.34
C ARG A 23 3.81 14.52 18.25
N LYS A 24 5.04 14.01 18.11
CA LYS A 24 5.60 12.87 18.87
C LYS A 24 4.81 11.57 18.69
N PHE A 25 4.12 11.41 17.56
CA PHE A 25 3.51 10.15 17.15
C PHE A 25 4.41 9.44 16.16
N TYR A 26 4.59 8.14 16.32
CA TYR A 26 5.40 7.31 15.43
C TYR A 26 4.48 6.32 14.69
N PRO A 27 4.66 6.15 13.36
CA PRO A 27 3.91 5.16 12.61
C PRO A 27 4.07 3.76 13.20
N THR A 28 2.97 3.03 13.26
CA THR A 28 2.94 1.63 13.69
C THR A 28 2.60 0.75 12.49
N VAL A 29 2.70 -0.57 12.67
CA VAL A 29 2.21 -1.56 11.69
C VAL A 29 0.78 -1.24 11.20
N ALA A 30 -0.11 -0.81 12.09
CA ALA A 30 -1.49 -0.45 11.75
C ALA A 30 -1.56 0.85 10.95
N THR A 31 -0.73 1.84 11.29
CA THR A 31 -0.66 3.13 10.59
C THR A 31 -0.21 2.93 9.14
N TYR A 32 0.87 2.17 8.92
CA TYR A 32 1.35 1.79 7.59
C TYR A 32 0.31 1.00 6.82
N THR A 33 -0.26 -0.04 7.43
CA THR A 33 -1.26 -0.91 6.80
C THR A 33 -2.46 -0.12 6.28
N VAL A 34 -2.96 0.83 7.08
CA VAL A 34 -4.08 1.70 6.68
C VAL A 34 -3.74 2.53 5.44
N MET A 35 -2.56 3.17 5.40
CA MET A 35 -2.15 3.96 4.25
C MET A 35 -1.99 3.09 3.00
N ILE A 36 -1.23 2.00 3.12
CA ILE A 36 -0.93 1.09 2.00
C ILE A 36 -2.21 0.50 1.43
N HIS A 37 -3.09 -0.06 2.26
CA HIS A 37 -4.35 -0.68 1.79
C HIS A 37 -5.26 0.33 1.09
N GLY A 38 -5.35 1.56 1.61
CA GLY A 38 -6.15 2.61 0.98
C GLY A 38 -5.59 3.01 -0.39
N LEU A 39 -4.29 3.24 -0.46
CA LEU A 39 -3.61 3.70 -1.68
C LEU A 39 -3.56 2.63 -2.77
N VAL A 40 -3.38 1.35 -2.41
CA VAL A 40 -3.43 0.23 -3.37
C VAL A 40 -4.78 0.18 -4.10
N ARG A 41 -5.87 0.48 -3.39
CA ARG A 41 -7.23 0.46 -3.96
C ARG A 41 -7.52 1.68 -4.82
N LYS A 42 -6.87 2.83 -4.57
CA LYS A 42 -7.10 4.07 -5.32
C LYS A 42 -6.33 4.07 -6.65
N LYS A 43 -7.02 4.36 -7.75
CA LYS A 43 -6.41 4.51 -9.08
C LYS A 43 -5.34 5.61 -9.07
N GLY A 44 -4.20 5.34 -9.71
CA GLY A 44 -3.08 6.30 -9.80
C GLY A 44 -2.27 6.49 -8.51
N LYS A 45 -2.57 5.75 -7.43
CA LYS A 45 -1.89 5.87 -6.13
C LYS A 45 -1.01 4.67 -5.77
N LEU A 46 -0.80 3.74 -6.70
CA LEU A 46 -0.02 2.52 -6.47
C LEU A 46 1.45 2.80 -6.14
N GLU A 47 2.07 3.77 -6.81
CA GLU A 47 3.45 4.19 -6.52
C GLU A 47 3.59 4.73 -5.09
N GLU A 48 2.62 5.53 -4.66
CA GLU A 48 2.56 6.05 -3.29
C GLU A 48 2.39 4.92 -2.27
N ALA A 49 1.59 3.90 -2.58
CA ALA A 49 1.48 2.72 -1.74
C ALA A 49 2.82 1.97 -1.60
N CYS A 50 3.57 1.84 -2.70
CA CYS A 50 4.90 1.23 -2.67
C CYS A 50 5.86 2.02 -1.80
N ARG A 51 5.84 3.36 -1.88
CA ARG A 51 6.66 4.24 -1.04
C ARG A 51 6.40 4.01 0.45
N TYR A 52 5.14 3.93 0.87
CA TYR A 52 4.80 3.63 2.27
C TYR A 52 5.23 2.22 2.68
N PHE A 53 5.15 1.24 1.78
CA PHE A 53 5.66 -0.12 2.07
C PHE A 53 7.18 -0.15 2.18
N GLU A 54 7.89 0.63 1.37
CA GLU A 54 9.35 0.79 1.49
C GLU A 54 9.76 1.40 2.82
N MET A 55 9.11 2.48 3.23
CA MET A 55 9.35 3.10 4.53
C MET A 55 9.09 2.11 5.68
N MET A 56 8.05 1.27 5.55
CA MET A 56 7.77 0.21 6.52
C MET A 56 8.93 -0.81 6.64
N ILE A 57 9.57 -1.15 5.51
CA ILE A 57 10.76 -2.02 5.48
C ILE A 57 11.97 -1.34 6.11
N ASP A 58 12.19 -0.06 5.78
CA ASP A 58 13.31 0.74 6.27
C ASP A 58 13.23 0.96 7.79
N ASP A 59 12.02 1.17 8.32
CA ASP A 59 11.74 1.23 9.75
C ASP A 59 11.84 -0.15 10.45
N GLY A 60 12.04 -1.24 9.68
CA GLY A 60 12.13 -2.60 10.19
C GLY A 60 10.81 -3.16 10.73
N ILE A 61 9.68 -2.54 10.38
CA ILE A 61 8.35 -2.91 10.87
C ILE A 61 7.79 -4.05 10.01
N PRO A 62 7.52 -5.24 10.57
CA PRO A 62 7.01 -6.36 9.79
C PRO A 62 5.60 -6.10 9.26
N PRO A 63 5.34 -6.26 7.95
CA PRO A 63 4.00 -6.17 7.40
C PRO A 63 3.14 -7.37 7.79
N TYR A 64 1.82 -7.18 7.83
CA TYR A 64 0.89 -8.31 7.82
C TYR A 64 0.94 -9.02 6.46
N SER A 65 0.77 -10.35 6.43
CA SER A 65 0.66 -11.14 5.20
C SER A 65 -0.36 -10.55 4.22
N THR A 66 -1.53 -10.13 4.73
CA THR A 66 -2.57 -9.49 3.91
C THR A 66 -2.09 -8.21 3.23
N THR A 67 -1.20 -7.44 3.85
CA THR A 67 -0.60 -6.24 3.26
C THR A 67 0.36 -6.59 2.14
N VAL A 68 1.22 -7.59 2.34
CA VAL A 68 2.16 -8.08 1.31
C VAL A 68 1.39 -8.64 0.11
N GLU A 69 0.41 -9.52 0.37
CA GLU A 69 -0.42 -10.12 -0.65
C GLU A 69 -1.18 -9.07 -1.47
N MET A 70 -1.82 -8.10 -0.82
CA MET A 70 -2.62 -7.09 -1.50
C MET A 70 -1.75 -6.22 -2.44
N LEU A 71 -0.60 -5.74 -1.94
CA LEU A 71 0.32 -4.93 -2.75
C LEU A 71 0.91 -5.74 -3.91
N ARG A 72 1.41 -6.95 -3.64
CA ARG A 72 1.96 -7.85 -4.67
C ARG A 72 0.94 -8.14 -5.76
N ASN A 73 -0.27 -8.58 -5.39
CA ASN A 73 -1.29 -8.93 -6.36
C ASN A 73 -1.67 -7.72 -7.24
N ARG A 74 -1.71 -6.51 -6.66
CA ARG A 74 -1.95 -5.28 -7.43
C ARG A 74 -0.82 -4.99 -8.42
N LEU A 75 0.44 -5.06 -7.99
CA LEU A 75 1.61 -4.83 -8.86
C LEU A 75 1.65 -5.82 -10.02
N VAL A 76 1.48 -7.12 -9.72
CA VAL A 76 1.42 -8.18 -10.74
C VAL A 76 0.29 -7.96 -11.73
N GLY A 77 -0.90 -7.57 -11.26
CA GLY A 77 -2.04 -7.29 -12.13
C GLY A 77 -1.81 -6.13 -13.12
N TRP A 78 -0.92 -5.20 -12.75
CA TRP A 78 -0.51 -4.05 -13.56
C TRP A 78 0.79 -4.31 -14.34
N GLY A 79 1.36 -5.52 -14.25
CA GLY A 79 2.59 -5.90 -14.96
C GLY A 79 3.88 -5.37 -14.33
N GLN A 80 3.83 -4.80 -13.12
CA GLN A 80 4.97 -4.20 -12.41
C GLN A 80 5.78 -5.26 -11.62
N MET A 81 6.25 -6.29 -12.33
CA MET A 81 7.05 -7.38 -11.73
C MET A 81 8.43 -6.91 -11.26
N ASP A 82 9.01 -5.94 -11.97
CA ASP A 82 10.24 -5.25 -11.62
C ASP A 82 10.16 -4.61 -10.22
N VAL A 83 9.04 -3.93 -9.93
CA VAL A 83 8.79 -3.33 -8.60
C VAL A 83 8.67 -4.42 -7.53
N VAL A 84 8.01 -5.54 -7.83
CA VAL A 84 7.92 -6.69 -6.90
C VAL A 84 9.32 -7.23 -6.58
N ASP A 85 10.18 -7.39 -7.58
CA ASP A 85 11.55 -7.88 -7.39
C ASP A 85 12.38 -6.89 -6.57
N VAL A 86 12.27 -5.58 -6.84
CA VAL A 86 12.94 -4.52 -6.07
C VAL A 86 12.50 -4.55 -4.61
N LEU A 87 11.20 -4.57 -4.34
CA LEU A 87 10.65 -4.59 -2.99
C LEU A 87 11.07 -5.87 -2.25
N SER A 88 11.02 -7.03 -2.89
CA SER A 88 11.49 -8.28 -2.28
C SER A 88 12.99 -8.24 -1.94
N GLY A 89 13.82 -7.69 -2.83
CA GLY A 89 15.25 -7.51 -2.57
C GLY A 89 15.51 -6.51 -1.44
N LYS A 90 14.68 -5.47 -1.29
CA LYS A 90 14.77 -4.53 -0.17
C LYS A 90 14.41 -5.23 1.16
N MET A 91 13.35 -6.05 1.18
CA MET A 91 12.98 -6.85 2.35
C MET A 91 14.09 -7.80 2.80
N GLU A 92 14.80 -8.45 1.87
CA GLU A 92 15.91 -9.37 2.19
C GLU A 92 17.12 -8.69 2.84
N ARG A 93 17.28 -7.39 2.59
CA ARG A 93 18.36 -6.57 3.17
C ARG A 93 17.92 -5.83 4.43
N SER A 94 16.69 -6.00 4.89
CA SER A 94 16.19 -5.37 6.11
C SER A 94 16.91 -5.91 7.36
N SER A 95 17.06 -5.06 8.37
CA SER A 95 17.58 -5.42 9.68
C SER A 95 16.62 -6.33 10.48
N SER A 96 15.33 -6.32 10.13
CA SER A 96 14.29 -7.11 10.81
C SER A 96 14.21 -8.53 10.25
N CYS A 97 14.36 -9.55 11.11
CA CYS A 97 14.27 -10.96 10.69
C CYS A 97 12.91 -11.30 10.09
N LEU A 98 11.83 -10.80 10.69
CA LEU A 98 10.47 -11.04 10.19
C LEU A 98 10.23 -10.37 8.84
N VAL A 99 10.77 -9.17 8.60
CA VAL A 99 10.69 -8.53 7.27
C VAL A 99 11.39 -9.39 6.22
N ARG A 100 12.58 -9.93 6.54
CA ARG A 100 13.31 -10.84 5.64
C ARG A 100 12.52 -12.12 5.35
N GLU A 101 11.92 -12.75 6.36
CA GLU A 101 11.09 -13.96 6.20
C GLU A 101 9.89 -13.72 5.26
N MET A 102 9.28 -12.54 5.35
CA MET A 102 8.14 -12.15 4.51
C MET A 102 8.53 -11.84 3.06
N ALA A 103 9.82 -11.73 2.72
CA ALA A 103 10.26 -11.46 1.35
C ALA A 103 9.85 -12.56 0.36
N VAL A 104 9.77 -13.81 0.83
CA VAL A 104 9.31 -14.96 0.02
C VAL A 104 7.83 -14.81 -0.36
N GLU A 105 7.02 -14.26 0.54
CA GLU A 105 5.63 -13.95 0.24
C GLU A 105 5.53 -12.85 -0.82
N MET A 106 6.41 -11.84 -0.78
CA MET A 106 6.44 -10.76 -1.76
C MET A 106 6.75 -11.25 -3.19
N ARG A 107 7.69 -12.19 -3.34
CA ARG A 107 7.94 -12.82 -4.66
C ARG A 107 6.77 -13.68 -5.14
N GLY A 108 5.95 -14.15 -4.20
CA GLY A 108 4.84 -15.05 -4.44
C GLY A 108 5.28 -16.50 -4.69
N LYS A 109 4.36 -17.45 -4.46
CA LYS A 109 4.53 -18.81 -4.97
C LYS A 109 4.31 -18.74 -6.47
N ARG A 110 5.24 -19.21 -7.31
CA ARG A 110 5.04 -19.33 -8.78
C ARG A 110 3.72 -20.04 -9.06
N ARG A 111 2.62 -19.31 -9.26
CA ARG A 111 1.34 -19.87 -9.70
C ARG A 111 1.40 -19.96 -11.20
N ARG A 112 1.24 -21.18 -11.72
CA ARG A 112 1.03 -21.45 -13.14
C ARG A 112 -0.08 -20.51 -13.63
N VAL A 113 0.22 -19.77 -14.69
CA VAL A 113 -0.64 -18.77 -15.31
C VAL A 113 -2.05 -19.33 -15.52
N GLY A 114 -3.03 -18.75 -14.84
CA GLY A 114 -4.46 -18.90 -15.10
C GLY A 114 -5.03 -17.50 -15.31
N ARG A 115 -5.70 -17.29 -16.45
CA ARG A 115 -6.08 -16.00 -17.05
C ARG A 115 -6.88 -15.06 -16.12
N ARG A 116 -6.68 -13.76 -16.37
CA ARG A 116 -7.44 -12.58 -15.91
C ARG A 116 -8.95 -12.80 -15.87
N SER A 117 -9.59 -12.29 -14.82
CA SER A 117 -10.90 -11.62 -14.93
C SER A 117 -10.68 -10.13 -14.65
N GLU A 118 -11.11 -9.31 -15.60
CA GLU A 118 -11.25 -7.86 -15.48
C GLU A 118 -12.50 -7.61 -14.64
N ASP A 119 -12.35 -7.00 -13.46
CA ASP A 119 -13.48 -6.43 -12.74
C ASP A 119 -13.31 -4.91 -12.75
N SER A 120 -13.99 -4.31 -13.71
CA SER A 120 -14.43 -2.91 -13.71
C SER A 120 -15.72 -2.83 -12.88
N GLU A 121 -15.69 -2.13 -11.74
CA GLU A 121 -16.87 -1.53 -11.12
C GLU A 121 -16.47 -0.16 -10.56
N ASP A 122 -17.13 0.87 -11.10
CA ASP A 122 -17.07 2.29 -10.75
C ASP A 122 -17.93 2.60 -9.50
N ASP A 123 -17.92 3.87 -9.08
CA ASP A 123 -18.68 4.56 -8.01
C ASP A 123 -18.08 4.45 -6.59
N ASP A 124 -17.74 5.51 -5.87
CA ASP A 124 -18.47 6.78 -5.68
C ASP A 124 -17.63 8.05 -5.92
N ASP A 125 -18.01 8.84 -6.94
CA ASP A 125 -17.87 10.31 -6.96
C ASP A 125 -19.29 10.91 -6.90
N ILE A 126 -19.82 11.06 -5.69
CA ILE A 126 -21.00 11.89 -5.34
C ILE A 126 -20.61 12.51 -4.00
N GLU A 127 -20.45 13.82 -3.83
CA GLU A 127 -21.43 14.87 -4.10
C GLU A 127 -20.76 16.26 -4.01
N LEU A 128 -21.47 17.24 -4.60
CA LEU A 128 -21.50 18.65 -4.24
C LEU A 128 -20.65 19.61 -5.09
N GLU A 129 -21.15 19.91 -6.29
CA GLU A 129 -21.38 21.30 -6.71
C GLU A 129 -22.25 21.38 -7.96
N ARG A 130 -23.54 21.69 -7.77
CA ARG A 130 -24.39 22.55 -8.62
C ARG A 130 -25.83 22.61 -8.07
N VAL A 131 -25.92 23.08 -6.84
CA VAL A 131 -27.05 23.93 -6.45
C VAL A 131 -26.61 25.34 -6.85
N ILE A 132 -27.38 25.98 -7.75
CA ILE A 132 -27.18 27.32 -8.38
C ILE A 132 -26.36 27.31 -9.69
N ALA A 133 -27.05 27.05 -10.81
CA ALA A 133 -26.96 27.83 -12.05
C ALA A 133 -28.17 27.50 -12.94
#